data_AF-A0A929UBV8-F1
#
_entry.id   AF-A0A929UBV8-F1
#
_cell.length_a   1.000
_cell.length_b   1.000
_cell.length_c   1.000
_cell.angle_alpha   90.00
_cell.angle_beta   90.00
_cell.angle_gamma   90.00
#
_symmetry.space_group_name_H-M   'P 1'
#
loop_
_entity.id
_entity.type
_entity.pdbx_description
1 polymer ?
#
loop_
_entity_poly.entity_id
_entity_poly.type
_entity_poly.pdbx_seq_one_letter_code
_entity_poly.pdbx_strand_id
1 'polypeptide(L)'
;MRPLQITLQAFGSYADLTVIDFTKTTENLFLISGNTGAGKTTIFDALVFALYGEASSCQNHKEGLILQSQFRPLDGKDLKETFVSLTFEENRQHYTVRRVPRQERAKKRGKGVTLINASVTLTLPDGSIYPLKETDAKLRELIGLTKEQFMQIAMIAQGEFMELLRAKSDDKKKIFRKLFHTELYDEIVREVDRRRADCNQNIADMKTQFQTVISRLCLPPDREEIEGLQEWKQEIEDGLFLHSEEFLSALQTWNLSLEQEVQTLTQNQAKAQQDRDLCRDAVQAAARLSDLFSHLEE
;
A
#
# COMPACT_ATOMS: atom_id res chain seq x y z
N MET A 1 -28.45 -2.86 -1.60
CA MET A 1 -29.03 -4.21 -1.71
C MET A 1 -30.20 -4.40 -0.76
N ARG A 2 -31.38 -4.76 -1.26
CA ARG A 2 -32.56 -5.18 -0.47
C ARG A 2 -33.05 -6.55 -0.96
N PRO A 3 -33.09 -7.60 -0.12
CA PRO A 3 -33.66 -8.89 -0.54
C PRO A 3 -35.18 -8.75 -0.68
N LEU A 4 -35.73 -9.27 -1.79
CA LEU A 4 -37.17 -9.27 -2.09
C LEU A 4 -37.78 -10.64 -1.82
N GLN A 5 -37.14 -11.70 -2.32
CA GLN A 5 -37.63 -13.07 -2.16
C GLN A 5 -36.46 -14.06 -2.21
N ILE A 6 -36.46 -15.05 -1.33
CA ILE A 6 -35.55 -16.19 -1.40
C ILE A 6 -36.33 -17.49 -1.52
N THR A 7 -35.89 -18.35 -2.43
CA THR A 7 -36.47 -19.67 -2.66
C THR A 7 -35.37 -20.71 -2.44
N LEU A 8 -35.65 -21.65 -1.53
CA LEU A 8 -34.77 -22.73 -1.11
C LEU A 8 -35.39 -24.06 -1.52
N GLN A 9 -34.59 -25.00 -2.02
CA GLN A 9 -35.04 -26.37 -2.22
C GLN A 9 -33.91 -27.32 -1.83
N ALA A 10 -34.23 -28.34 -1.03
CA ALA A 10 -33.30 -29.36 -0.58
C ALA A 10 -31.96 -28.82 -0.04
N PHE A 11 -31.99 -27.68 0.66
CA PHE A 11 -30.81 -26.94 1.13
C PHE A 11 -30.73 -26.90 2.66
N GLY A 12 -29.65 -27.44 3.25
CA GLY A 12 -29.44 -27.48 4.70
C GLY A 12 -30.62 -28.12 5.48
N SER A 13 -31.24 -27.40 6.41
CA SER A 13 -32.41 -27.91 7.16
C SER A 13 -33.71 -27.95 6.33
N TYR A 14 -33.76 -27.35 5.14
CA TYR A 14 -34.95 -27.26 4.30
C TYR A 14 -34.98 -28.37 3.24
N ALA A 15 -35.75 -29.44 3.48
CA ALA A 15 -35.91 -30.54 2.52
C ALA A 15 -36.79 -30.17 1.32
N ASP A 16 -37.85 -29.40 1.56
CA ASP A 16 -38.86 -29.03 0.57
C ASP A 16 -38.66 -27.62 -0.01
N LEU A 17 -39.40 -27.33 -1.07
CA LEU A 17 -39.44 -26.00 -1.67
C LEU A 17 -39.99 -25.01 -0.64
N THR A 18 -39.14 -24.12 -0.17
CA THR A 18 -39.49 -23.08 0.79
C THR A 18 -39.30 -21.72 0.14
N VAL A 19 -40.36 -20.92 0.10
CA VAL A 19 -40.33 -19.56 -0.43
C VAL A 19 -40.53 -18.59 0.71
N ILE A 20 -39.55 -17.70 0.91
CA ILE A 20 -39.61 -16.62 1.88
C ILE A 20 -39.71 -15.31 1.09
N ASP A 21 -40.82 -14.63 1.27
CA ASP A 21 -41.12 -13.36 0.61
C ASP A 21 -40.96 -12.22 1.62
N PHE A 22 -39.94 -11.38 1.40
CA PHE A 22 -39.61 -10.26 2.26
C PHE A 22 -40.44 -9.00 1.95
N THR A 23 -41.27 -9.03 0.91
CA THR A 23 -42.10 -7.87 0.50
C THR A 23 -43.45 -7.82 1.19
N LYS A 24 -43.87 -8.91 1.85
CA LYS A 24 -45.19 -9.02 2.50
C LYS A 24 -45.38 -8.11 3.71
N THR A 25 -44.29 -7.64 4.31
CA THR A 25 -44.33 -6.76 5.48
C THR A 25 -44.24 -5.30 5.02
N THR A 26 -45.16 -4.46 5.48
CA THR A 26 -45.11 -3.01 5.25
C THR A 26 -44.00 -2.33 6.05
N GLU A 27 -43.50 -2.99 7.10
CA GLU A 27 -42.39 -2.55 7.93
C GLU A 27 -41.06 -3.18 7.49
N ASN A 28 -39.97 -2.43 7.62
CA ASN A 28 -38.61 -2.89 7.29
C ASN A 28 -38.01 -3.86 8.32
N LEU A 29 -38.83 -4.44 9.20
CA LEU A 29 -38.42 -5.35 10.27
C LEU A 29 -39.15 -6.68 10.14
N PHE A 30 -38.41 -7.78 10.21
CA PHE A 30 -38.95 -9.13 10.22
C PHE A 30 -38.31 -9.95 11.34
N LEU A 31 -39.11 -10.83 11.96
CA LEU A 31 -38.66 -11.73 12.99
C LEU A 31 -38.70 -13.18 12.48
N ILE A 32 -37.54 -13.81 12.42
CA ILE A 32 -37.43 -15.25 12.13
C ILE A 32 -37.33 -15.99 13.48
N SER A 33 -38.43 -16.60 13.90
CA SER A 33 -38.50 -17.35 15.16
C SER A 33 -38.64 -18.86 14.92
N GLY A 34 -38.16 -19.66 15.87
CA GLY A 34 -38.23 -21.12 15.86
C GLY A 34 -37.28 -21.75 16.87
N ASN A 35 -37.31 -23.07 17.04
CA ASN A 35 -36.43 -23.76 17.97
C ASN A 35 -34.96 -23.75 17.52
N THR A 36 -34.01 -23.93 18.44
CA THR A 36 -32.60 -24.15 18.09
C THR A 36 -32.50 -25.37 17.15
N GLY A 37 -31.77 -25.23 16.04
CA GLY A 37 -31.68 -26.27 15.02
C GLY A 37 -32.79 -26.28 13.96
N ALA A 38 -33.80 -25.40 14.06
CA ALA A 38 -34.90 -25.32 13.07
C ALA A 38 -34.50 -24.72 11.71
N GLY A 39 -33.21 -24.49 11.45
CA GLY A 39 -32.74 -23.95 10.15
C GLY A 39 -32.70 -22.43 10.02
N LYS A 40 -32.86 -21.66 11.12
CA LYS A 40 -32.77 -20.19 11.08
C LYS A 40 -31.45 -19.71 10.47
N THR A 41 -30.33 -20.27 10.92
CA THR A 41 -29.00 -19.98 10.37
C THR A 41 -28.90 -20.38 8.89
N THR A 42 -29.56 -21.46 8.48
CA THR A 42 -29.58 -21.92 7.08
C THR A 42 -30.19 -20.91 6.12
N ILE A 43 -31.16 -20.08 6.55
CA ILE A 43 -31.69 -19.00 5.71
C ILE A 43 -30.58 -17.98 5.39
N PHE A 44 -29.79 -17.61 6.40
CA PHE A 44 -28.67 -16.69 6.24
C PHE A 44 -27.56 -17.31 5.39
N ASP A 45 -27.24 -18.59 5.61
CA ASP A 45 -26.27 -19.33 4.80
C ASP A 45 -26.68 -19.37 3.33
N ALA A 46 -27.99 -19.50 3.07
CA ALA A 46 -28.52 -19.47 1.72
C ALA A 46 -28.39 -18.09 1.07
N LEU A 47 -28.60 -16.99 1.82
CA LEU A 47 -28.35 -15.63 1.32
C LEU A 47 -26.89 -15.45 0.90
N VAL A 48 -25.95 -15.82 1.78
CA VAL A 48 -24.50 -15.74 1.48
C VAL A 48 -24.15 -16.64 0.30
N PHE A 49 -24.67 -17.86 0.26
CA PHE A 49 -24.45 -18.79 -0.84
C PHE A 49 -24.99 -18.24 -2.16
N ALA A 50 -26.19 -17.66 -2.19
CA ALA A 50 -26.77 -17.09 -3.40
C ALA A 50 -25.89 -15.97 -3.99
N LEU A 51 -25.38 -15.09 -3.13
CA LEU A 51 -24.58 -13.93 -3.55
C LEU A 51 -23.14 -14.32 -3.91
N TYR A 52 -22.47 -15.10 -3.07
CA TYR A 52 -21.01 -15.34 -3.16
C TYR A 52 -20.63 -16.75 -3.61
N GLY A 53 -21.56 -17.71 -3.64
CA GLY A 53 -21.28 -19.10 -4.02
C GLY A 53 -20.63 -19.94 -2.93
N GLU A 54 -20.45 -19.36 -1.75
CA GLU A 54 -19.85 -20.01 -0.58
C GLU A 54 -20.81 -19.92 0.61
N ALA A 55 -20.79 -20.91 1.50
CA ALA A 55 -21.53 -20.84 2.76
C ALA A 55 -20.85 -19.91 3.78
N SER A 56 -21.63 -19.44 4.75
CA SER A 56 -21.19 -18.53 5.82
C SER A 56 -20.17 -19.14 6.78
N SER A 57 -20.16 -20.47 6.94
CA SER A 57 -19.37 -21.15 7.98
C SER A 57 -17.90 -21.24 7.56
N CYS A 58 -17.08 -20.45 8.24
CA CYS A 58 -15.64 -20.22 8.01
C CYS A 58 -14.73 -21.47 8.09
N GLN A 59 -15.28 -22.66 8.35
CA GLN A 59 -14.48 -23.89 8.52
C GLN A 59 -14.46 -24.83 7.32
N ASN A 60 -15.40 -24.73 6.37
CA ASN A 60 -15.57 -25.78 5.35
C ASN A 60 -15.56 -25.21 3.92
N HIS A 61 -14.40 -24.72 3.50
CA HIS A 61 -14.18 -24.14 2.17
C HIS A 61 -14.27 -25.10 0.98
N LYS A 62 -14.73 -26.37 1.09
CA LYS A 62 -14.50 -27.33 -0.01
C LYS A 62 -15.60 -28.30 -0.43
N GLU A 63 -16.78 -28.39 0.18
CA GLU A 63 -17.72 -29.45 -0.23
C GLU A 63 -19.17 -28.97 -0.38
N GLY A 64 -19.57 -28.74 -1.63
CA GLY A 64 -20.98 -28.51 -2.01
C GLY A 64 -21.92 -29.68 -1.65
N LEU A 65 -21.37 -30.85 -1.28
CA LEU A 65 -22.11 -31.97 -0.71
C LEU A 65 -22.72 -31.66 0.66
N ILE A 66 -22.08 -30.79 1.46
CA ILE A 66 -22.55 -30.40 2.81
C ILE A 66 -23.76 -29.47 2.75
N LEU A 67 -24.00 -28.82 1.61
CA LEU A 67 -25.12 -27.89 1.41
C LEU A 67 -26.43 -28.60 1.02
N GLN A 68 -26.36 -29.87 0.64
CA GLN A 68 -27.57 -30.67 0.41
C GLN A 68 -28.25 -30.99 1.74
N SER A 69 -29.57 -30.91 1.76
CA SER A 69 -30.33 -31.25 2.94
C SER A 69 -30.18 -32.72 3.30
N GLN A 70 -29.76 -33.01 4.53
CA GLN A 70 -29.73 -34.37 5.08
C GLN A 70 -31.14 -34.97 5.27
N PHE A 71 -32.17 -34.12 5.21
CA PHE A 71 -33.57 -34.52 5.29
C PHE A 71 -34.21 -34.76 3.90
N ARG A 72 -33.43 -34.66 2.82
CA ARG A 72 -33.89 -34.95 1.46
C ARG A 72 -34.16 -36.45 1.30
N PRO A 73 -35.21 -36.86 0.56
CA PRO A 73 -35.39 -38.25 0.17
C PRO A 73 -34.17 -38.79 -0.59
N LEU A 74 -33.61 -39.92 -0.12
CA LEU A 74 -32.42 -40.56 -0.70
C LEU A 74 -32.74 -41.53 -1.84
N ASP A 75 -34.01 -41.94 -1.99
CA ASP A 75 -34.42 -42.96 -2.93
C ASP A 75 -34.97 -42.44 -4.27
N GLY A 76 -34.62 -43.20 -5.32
CA GLY A 76 -34.73 -42.83 -6.73
C GLY A 76 -36.14 -42.66 -7.27
N LYS A 77 -36.64 -41.42 -7.18
CA LYS A 77 -37.49 -40.68 -8.15
C LYS A 77 -37.81 -39.27 -7.62
N ASP A 78 -37.73 -39.09 -6.31
CA ASP A 78 -38.04 -37.83 -5.60
C ASP A 78 -36.78 -37.02 -5.23
N LEU A 79 -35.66 -37.27 -5.92
CA LEU A 79 -34.42 -36.50 -5.75
C LEU A 79 -34.63 -35.05 -6.25
N LYS A 80 -35.17 -34.19 -5.39
CA LYS A 80 -35.41 -32.75 -5.60
C LYS A 80 -34.11 -32.01 -5.87
N GLU A 81 -34.00 -31.27 -6.98
CA GLU A 81 -32.79 -30.47 -7.25
C GLU A 81 -32.53 -29.49 -6.12
N THR A 82 -31.31 -29.49 -5.58
CA THR A 82 -30.88 -28.53 -4.56
C THR A 82 -30.56 -27.22 -5.25
N PHE A 83 -31.21 -26.13 -4.86
CA PHE A 83 -30.87 -24.80 -5.37
C PHE A 83 -31.28 -23.72 -4.38
N VAL A 84 -30.66 -22.56 -4.56
CA VAL A 84 -31.06 -21.31 -3.91
C VAL A 84 -31.30 -20.28 -5.01
N SER A 85 -32.44 -19.59 -4.95
CA SER A 85 -32.76 -18.48 -5.83
C SER A 85 -33.06 -17.26 -4.98
N LEU A 86 -32.35 -16.16 -5.20
CA LEU A 86 -32.52 -14.90 -4.49
C LEU A 86 -32.88 -13.81 -5.50
N THR A 87 -34.01 -13.15 -5.26
CA THR A 87 -34.40 -11.92 -5.94
C THR A 87 -34.12 -10.76 -5.03
N PHE A 88 -33.38 -9.76 -5.51
CA PHE A 88 -33.00 -8.57 -4.72
C PHE A 88 -33.08 -7.30 -5.56
N GLU A 89 -33.22 -6.18 -4.87
CA GLU A 89 -33.21 -4.84 -5.44
C GLU A 89 -31.86 -4.17 -5.15
N GLU A 90 -31.23 -3.64 -6.19
CA GLU A 90 -30.07 -2.76 -6.11
C GLU A 90 -30.31 -1.55 -7.02
N ASN A 91 -30.07 -0.33 -6.55
CA ASN A 91 -30.30 0.89 -7.34
C ASN A 91 -31.69 0.96 -8.02
N ARG A 92 -32.75 0.49 -7.33
CA ARG A 92 -34.14 0.38 -7.85
C ARG A 92 -34.32 -0.57 -9.05
N GLN A 93 -33.37 -1.46 -9.27
CA GLN A 93 -33.43 -2.49 -10.31
C GLN A 93 -33.49 -3.88 -9.66
N HIS A 94 -34.26 -4.79 -10.28
CA HIS A 94 -34.45 -6.15 -9.77
C HIS A 94 -33.50 -7.13 -10.45
N TYR A 95 -32.82 -7.91 -9.63
CA TYR A 95 -31.91 -8.97 -10.07
C TYR A 95 -32.31 -10.29 -9.45
N THR A 96 -32.26 -11.36 -10.24
CA THR A 96 -32.50 -12.72 -9.75
C THR A 96 -31.26 -13.56 -9.94
N VAL A 97 -30.65 -13.98 -8.84
CA VAL A 97 -29.53 -14.94 -8.86
C VAL A 97 -30.04 -16.32 -8.46
N ARG A 98 -29.72 -17.32 -9.27
CA ARG A 98 -29.99 -18.73 -9.00
C ARG A 98 -28.68 -19.50 -8.95
N ARG A 99 -28.41 -20.17 -7.83
CA ARG A 99 -27.25 -21.05 -7.67
C ARG A 99 -27.68 -22.48 -7.40
N VAL A 100 -26.99 -23.39 -8.07
CA VAL A 100 -27.12 -24.84 -7.92
C VAL A 100 -25.77 -25.34 -7.43
N PRO A 101 -25.65 -25.89 -6.21
CA PRO A 101 -24.40 -26.50 -5.75
C PRO A 101 -24.11 -27.79 -6.51
N ARG A 102 -22.85 -28.22 -6.45
CA ARG A 102 -22.44 -29.55 -6.93
C ARG A 102 -23.23 -30.61 -6.18
N GLN A 103 -23.98 -31.43 -6.90
CA GLN A 103 -24.90 -32.38 -6.29
C GLN A 103 -25.07 -33.65 -7.11
N GLU A 104 -25.56 -34.69 -6.44
CA GLU A 104 -26.04 -35.89 -7.10
C GLU A 104 -27.52 -35.74 -7.45
N ARG A 105 -27.87 -36.09 -8.69
CA ARG A 105 -29.24 -36.12 -9.18
C ARG A 105 -29.54 -37.50 -9.76
N ALA A 106 -30.76 -37.98 -9.56
CA ALA A 106 -31.23 -39.17 -10.25
C ALA A 106 -31.10 -39.01 -11.77
N LYS A 107 -30.61 -40.05 -12.45
CA LYS A 107 -30.48 -40.05 -13.92
C LYS A 107 -31.86 -39.85 -14.57
N LYS A 108 -31.93 -38.98 -15.58
CA LYS A 108 -33.15 -38.78 -16.39
C LYS A 108 -33.59 -40.06 -17.14
N ARG A 109 -32.66 -40.99 -17.37
CA ARG A 109 -32.90 -42.32 -17.98
C ARG A 109 -32.04 -43.38 -17.28
N GLY A 110 -32.66 -44.49 -16.84
CA GLY A 110 -31.99 -45.60 -16.15
C GLY A 110 -32.02 -45.50 -14.62
N LYS A 111 -31.48 -46.53 -13.93
CA LYS A 111 -31.26 -46.52 -12.47
C LYS A 111 -29.90 -45.89 -12.13
N GLY A 112 -29.84 -45.13 -11.04
CA GLY A 112 -28.60 -44.54 -10.50
C GLY A 112 -28.58 -43.01 -10.48
N VAL A 113 -27.51 -42.47 -9.91
CA VAL A 113 -27.25 -41.03 -9.75
C VAL A 113 -26.21 -40.53 -10.76
N THR A 114 -26.30 -39.24 -11.12
CA THR A 114 -25.32 -38.50 -11.91
C THR A 114 -24.92 -37.26 -11.14
N LEU A 115 -23.62 -36.94 -11.20
CA LEU A 115 -23.07 -35.72 -10.62
C LEU A 115 -23.36 -34.51 -11.53
N ILE A 116 -23.96 -33.47 -10.96
CA ILE A 116 -24.15 -32.16 -11.58
C ILE A 116 -23.12 -31.20 -10.98
N ASN A 117 -22.40 -30.47 -11.83
CA ASN A 117 -21.46 -29.44 -11.40
C ASN A 117 -22.21 -28.21 -10.89
N ALA A 118 -21.55 -27.42 -10.05
CA ALA A 118 -22.13 -26.17 -9.58
C ALA A 118 -22.42 -25.21 -10.75
N SER A 119 -23.53 -24.50 -10.70
CA SER A 119 -23.89 -23.49 -11.69
C SER A 119 -24.47 -22.24 -11.03
N VAL A 120 -24.31 -21.12 -11.70
CA VAL A 120 -24.88 -19.83 -11.33
C VAL A 120 -25.63 -19.25 -12.53
N THR A 121 -26.71 -18.55 -12.29
CA THR A 121 -27.46 -17.84 -13.33
C THR A 121 -27.91 -16.51 -12.74
N LEU A 122 -27.56 -15.42 -13.39
CA LEU A 122 -28.00 -14.08 -13.04
C LEU A 122 -28.95 -13.60 -14.12
N THR A 123 -30.18 -13.28 -13.73
CA THR A 123 -31.17 -12.62 -14.57
C THR A 123 -31.12 -11.13 -14.29
N LEU A 124 -30.90 -10.35 -15.33
CA LEU A 124 -30.89 -8.89 -15.32
C LEU A 124 -32.31 -8.32 -15.31
N PRO A 125 -32.48 -7.01 -15.04
CA PRO A 125 -33.79 -6.37 -14.96
C PRO A 125 -34.59 -6.41 -16.27
N ASP A 126 -33.91 -6.55 -17.41
CA ASP A 126 -34.50 -6.72 -18.74
C ASP A 126 -34.93 -8.18 -19.03
N GLY A 127 -34.72 -9.09 -18.09
CA GLY A 127 -35.01 -10.52 -18.22
C GLY A 127 -33.92 -11.31 -18.94
N SER A 128 -32.84 -10.66 -19.40
CA SER A 128 -31.72 -11.35 -20.04
C SER A 128 -30.89 -12.12 -19.02
N ILE A 129 -30.27 -13.22 -19.47
CA ILE A 129 -29.38 -14.02 -18.64
C ILE A 129 -27.94 -13.53 -18.87
N TYR A 130 -27.28 -13.13 -17.78
CA TYR A 130 -25.89 -12.70 -17.82
C TYR A 130 -24.93 -13.89 -18.05
N PRO A 131 -23.81 -13.69 -18.76
CA PRO A 131 -22.84 -14.76 -19.01
C PRO A 131 -22.33 -15.45 -17.73
N LEU A 132 -22.34 -16.78 -17.72
CA LEU A 132 -21.96 -17.61 -16.56
C LEU A 132 -20.58 -17.25 -15.99
N LYS A 133 -19.57 -17.08 -16.86
CA LYS A 133 -18.17 -16.84 -16.45
C LYS A 133 -17.95 -15.50 -15.74
N GLU A 134 -18.80 -14.52 -16.00
CA GLU A 134 -18.67 -13.16 -15.45
C GLU A 134 -19.69 -12.86 -14.36
N THR A 135 -20.62 -13.79 -14.10
CA THR A 135 -21.70 -13.59 -13.13
C THR A 135 -21.18 -13.32 -11.72
N ASP A 136 -20.17 -14.06 -11.26
CA ASP A 136 -19.60 -13.84 -9.92
C ASP A 136 -18.90 -12.47 -9.79
N ALA A 137 -18.22 -12.03 -10.85
CA ALA A 137 -17.59 -10.71 -10.86
C ALA A 137 -18.64 -9.60 -10.86
N LYS A 138 -19.70 -9.76 -11.67
CA LYS A 138 -20.80 -8.80 -11.73
C LYS A 138 -21.58 -8.71 -10.41
N LEU A 139 -21.83 -9.84 -9.74
CA LEU A 139 -22.47 -9.86 -8.42
C LEU A 139 -21.63 -9.11 -7.38
N ARG A 140 -20.31 -9.30 -7.37
CA ARG A 140 -19.41 -8.56 -6.46
C ARG A 140 -19.40 -7.06 -6.76
N GLU A 141 -19.41 -6.67 -8.02
CA GLU A 141 -19.51 -5.26 -8.44
C GLU A 141 -20.84 -4.63 -8.01
N LEU A 142 -21.96 -5.34 -8.20
CA LEU A 142 -23.31 -4.86 -7.83
C LEU A 142 -23.47 -4.66 -6.34
N ILE A 143 -23.00 -5.60 -5.52
CA ILE A 143 -23.12 -5.52 -4.05
C ILE A 143 -22.08 -4.55 -3.48
N GLY A 144 -20.92 -4.41 -4.13
CA GLY A 144 -19.82 -3.56 -3.69
C GLY A 144 -19.05 -4.07 -2.46
N LEU A 145 -19.42 -5.24 -1.93
CA LEU A 145 -18.83 -5.83 -0.72
C LEU A 145 -18.30 -7.24 -0.98
N THR A 146 -17.16 -7.58 -0.38
CA THR A 146 -16.68 -8.98 -0.31
C THR A 146 -17.59 -9.80 0.62
N LYS A 147 -17.45 -11.13 0.56
CA LYS A 147 -18.19 -12.04 1.43
C LYS A 147 -17.97 -11.71 2.91
N GLU A 148 -16.70 -11.51 3.30
CA GLU A 148 -16.32 -11.21 4.69
C GLU A 148 -16.91 -9.88 5.13
N GLN A 149 -16.88 -8.87 4.26
CA GLN A 149 -17.49 -7.57 4.54
C GLN A 149 -19.02 -7.71 4.67
N PHE A 150 -19.68 -8.37 3.74
CA PHE A 150 -21.13 -8.59 3.81
C PHE A 150 -21.54 -9.34 5.08
N MET A 151 -20.78 -10.37 5.46
CA MET A 151 -20.97 -11.10 6.71
C MET A 151 -20.72 -10.25 7.97
N GLN A 152 -19.92 -9.18 7.92
CA GLN A 152 -19.69 -8.29 9.06
C GLN A 152 -20.74 -7.18 9.16
N ILE A 153 -21.31 -6.76 8.02
CA ILE A 153 -22.13 -5.53 7.91
C ILE A 153 -23.62 -5.87 7.84
N ALA A 154 -23.99 -6.78 6.94
CA ALA A 154 -25.37 -7.10 6.62
C ALA A 154 -25.90 -8.25 7.49
N MET A 155 -25.02 -9.15 7.92
CA MET A 155 -25.32 -10.16 8.92
C MET A 155 -24.62 -9.81 10.21
N ILE A 156 -25.34 -9.50 11.28
CA ILE A 156 -24.75 -9.60 12.61
C ILE A 156 -24.78 -11.08 12.98
N ALA A 157 -23.77 -11.82 12.52
CA ALA A 157 -23.60 -13.22 12.90
C ALA A 157 -23.51 -13.30 14.43
N GLN A 158 -24.20 -14.28 15.01
CA GLN A 158 -24.30 -14.46 16.46
C GLN A 158 -22.91 -14.67 17.07
N GLY A 159 -22.32 -13.63 17.67
CA GLY A 159 -21.00 -13.65 18.31
C GLY A 159 -19.95 -12.76 17.64
N GLU A 160 -19.90 -12.67 16.32
CA GLU A 160 -18.83 -11.94 15.58
C GLU A 160 -18.95 -10.42 15.74
N PHE A 161 -20.16 -9.88 15.89
CA PHE A 161 -20.31 -8.44 16.19
C PHE A 161 -19.76 -8.08 17.58
N MET A 162 -19.82 -9.01 18.54
CA MET A 162 -19.17 -8.81 19.83
C MET A 162 -17.65 -8.82 19.68
N GLU A 163 -17.08 -9.60 18.75
CA GLU A 163 -15.66 -9.53 18.41
C GLU A 163 -15.29 -8.18 17.78
N LEU A 164 -16.12 -7.65 16.86
CA LEU A 164 -15.94 -6.29 16.33
C LEU A 164 -15.97 -5.23 17.44
N LEU A 165 -16.92 -5.32 18.38
CA LEU A 165 -17.00 -4.42 19.53
C LEU A 165 -15.80 -4.56 20.49
N ARG A 166 -15.28 -5.77 20.65
CA ARG A 166 -14.13 -6.10 21.52
C ARG A 166 -12.77 -5.96 20.84
N ALA A 167 -12.73 -5.81 19.52
CA ALA A 167 -11.50 -5.67 18.76
C ALA A 167 -10.71 -4.44 19.20
N LYS A 168 -9.38 -4.57 19.17
CA LYS A 168 -8.46 -3.47 19.47
C LYS A 168 -8.65 -2.35 18.44
N SER A 169 -8.28 -1.12 18.82
CA SER A 169 -8.48 0.07 17.98
C SER A 169 -7.88 -0.06 16.58
N ASP A 170 -6.72 -0.70 16.44
CA ASP A 170 -6.07 -0.91 15.14
C ASP A 170 -6.83 -1.89 14.24
N ASP A 171 -7.39 -2.95 14.82
CA ASP A 171 -8.16 -3.94 14.08
C ASP A 171 -9.52 -3.37 13.64
N LYS A 172 -10.18 -2.60 14.53
CA LYS A 172 -11.36 -1.81 14.17
C LYS A 172 -11.07 -0.86 13.02
N LYS A 173 -9.94 -0.16 13.06
CA LYS A 173 -9.54 0.79 12.01
C LYS A 173 -9.39 0.09 10.65
N LYS A 174 -8.81 -1.12 10.61
CA LYS A 174 -8.71 -1.92 9.37
C LYS A 174 -10.09 -2.34 8.85
N ILE A 175 -10.99 -2.77 9.73
CA ILE A 175 -12.35 -3.18 9.35
C ILE A 175 -13.15 -1.98 8.83
N PHE A 176 -13.11 -0.84 9.52
CA PHE A 176 -13.80 0.37 9.09
C PHE A 176 -13.24 0.95 7.78
N ARG A 177 -11.94 0.85 7.57
CA ARG A 177 -11.35 1.29 6.30
C ARG A 177 -11.91 0.52 5.11
N LYS A 178 -11.98 -0.81 5.28
CA LYS A 178 -12.61 -1.73 4.32
C LYS A 178 -14.10 -1.47 4.15
N LEU A 179 -14.79 -1.14 5.24
CA LEU A 179 -16.23 -0.84 5.22
C LEU A 179 -16.56 0.41 4.41
N PHE A 180 -15.78 1.47 4.61
CA PHE A 180 -16.03 2.78 4.01
C PHE A 180 -15.24 3.02 2.71
N HIS A 181 -14.58 1.98 2.18
CA HIS A 181 -13.74 2.07 0.99
C HIS A 181 -12.67 3.18 1.07
N THR A 182 -12.04 3.31 2.24
CA THR A 182 -11.04 4.35 2.54
C THR A 182 -9.61 3.82 2.50
N GLU A 183 -9.37 2.67 1.87
CA GLU A 183 -8.04 2.08 1.67
C GLU A 183 -7.11 3.02 0.89
N LEU A 184 -7.66 3.72 -0.11
CA LEU A 184 -6.94 4.71 -0.90
C LEU A 184 -6.24 5.76 -0.03
N TYR A 185 -6.88 6.19 1.06
CA TYR A 185 -6.28 7.18 1.96
C TYR A 185 -5.09 6.60 2.74
N ASP A 186 -5.12 5.32 3.11
CA ASP A 186 -3.98 4.65 3.76
C ASP A 186 -2.80 4.54 2.79
N GLU A 187 -3.06 4.24 1.51
CA GLU A 187 -2.04 4.20 0.46
C GLU A 187 -1.40 5.57 0.25
N ILE A 188 -2.19 6.64 0.19
CA ILE A 188 -1.68 8.02 0.09
C ILE A 188 -0.78 8.36 1.28
N VAL A 189 -1.21 8.05 2.51
CA VAL A 189 -0.40 8.32 3.71
C VAL A 189 0.94 7.57 3.65
N ARG A 190 0.92 6.29 3.28
CA ARG A 190 2.15 5.49 3.16
C ARG A 190 3.12 6.04 2.12
N GLU A 191 2.60 6.48 0.97
CA GLU A 191 3.42 7.06 -0.09
C GLU A 191 4.04 8.40 0.34
N VAL A 192 3.28 9.24 1.05
CA VAL A 192 3.80 10.49 1.63
C VAL A 192 4.88 10.21 2.68
N ASP A 193 4.66 9.25 3.57
CA ASP A 193 5.64 8.86 4.59
C ASP A 193 6.92 8.30 3.97
N ARG A 194 6.80 7.50 2.91
CA ARG A 194 7.94 7.00 2.14
C ARG A 194 8.77 8.13 1.54
N ARG A 195 8.12 9.07 0.83
CA ARG A 195 8.81 10.23 0.24
C ARG A 195 9.48 11.11 1.28
N ARG A 196 8.84 11.27 2.44
CA ARG A 196 9.43 12.00 3.58
C ARG A 196 10.68 11.29 4.09
N ALA A 197 10.66 9.96 4.23
CA ALA A 197 11.81 9.18 4.65
C ALA A 197 12.97 9.31 3.64
N ASP A 198 12.68 9.17 2.34
CA ASP A 198 13.68 9.31 1.28
C ASP A 198 14.30 10.72 1.26
N CYS A 199 13.47 11.76 1.42
CA CYS A 199 13.96 13.14 1.49
C CYS A 199 14.85 13.38 2.72
N ASN A 200 14.46 12.87 3.89
CA ASN A 200 15.27 12.98 5.10
C ASN A 200 16.60 12.24 4.97
N GLN A 201 16.61 11.07 4.31
CA GLN A 201 17.84 10.32 4.05
C GLN A 201 18.78 11.13 3.14
N ASN A 202 18.26 11.69 2.05
CA ASN A 202 19.05 12.54 1.15
C ASN A 202 19.63 13.76 1.88
N ILE A 203 18.87 14.40 2.76
CA ILE A 203 19.35 15.52 3.59
C ILE A 203 20.48 15.05 4.52
N ALA A 204 20.34 13.89 5.16
CA ALA A 204 21.37 13.33 6.04
C ALA A 204 22.66 13.01 5.27
N ASP A 205 22.54 12.44 4.08
CA ASP A 205 23.67 12.11 3.21
C ASP A 205 24.39 13.39 2.74
N MET A 206 23.64 14.41 2.30
CA MET A 206 24.19 15.71 1.91
C MET A 206 24.91 16.41 3.07
N LYS A 207 24.32 16.39 4.28
CA LYS A 207 24.97 16.94 5.49
C LYS A 207 26.29 16.24 5.80
N THR A 208 26.30 14.90 5.74
CA THR A 208 27.50 14.10 5.99
C THR A 208 28.59 14.38 4.95
N GLN A 209 28.22 14.51 3.67
CA GLN A 209 29.15 14.90 2.61
C GLN A 209 29.72 16.29 2.85
N PHE A 210 28.87 17.26 3.20
CA PHE A 210 29.30 18.63 3.48
C PHE A 210 30.31 18.67 4.64
N GLN A 211 30.02 18.02 5.76
CA GLN A 211 30.94 17.90 6.90
C GLN A 211 32.28 17.23 6.53
N THR A 212 32.22 16.18 5.71
CA THR A 212 33.44 15.47 5.26
C THR A 212 34.33 16.38 4.40
N VAL A 213 33.75 17.27 3.61
CA VAL A 213 34.52 18.24 2.82
C VAL A 213 35.09 19.34 3.72
N ILE A 214 34.28 19.90 4.62
CA ILE A 214 34.68 20.99 5.52
C ILE A 214 35.79 20.55 6.49
N SER A 215 35.72 19.34 7.03
CA SER A 215 36.76 18.80 7.93
C SER A 215 38.15 18.70 7.28
N ARG A 216 38.22 18.57 5.95
CA ARG A 216 39.49 18.55 5.21
C ARG A 216 40.07 19.94 4.95
N LEU A 217 39.30 20.99 5.22
CA LEU A 217 39.67 22.37 4.90
C LEU A 217 40.63 22.90 5.97
N CYS A 218 41.85 23.27 5.57
CA CYS A 218 42.87 23.82 6.47
C CYS A 218 42.76 25.34 6.53
N LEU A 219 42.31 25.86 7.68
CA LEU A 219 42.30 27.29 7.97
C LEU A 219 43.50 27.62 8.86
N PRO A 220 44.42 28.53 8.44
CA PRO A 220 45.56 28.90 9.27
C PRO A 220 45.10 29.62 10.54
N PRO A 221 45.61 29.27 11.73
CA PRO A 221 45.15 29.83 13.00
C PRO A 221 45.53 31.30 13.19
N ASP A 222 46.57 31.77 12.51
CA ASP A 222 47.24 33.04 12.83
C ASP A 222 46.72 34.25 12.03
N ARG A 223 45.58 34.13 11.33
CA ARG A 223 44.99 35.22 10.53
C ARG A 223 43.67 35.70 11.12
N GLU A 224 43.66 36.94 11.63
CA GLU A 224 42.46 37.61 12.16
C GLU A 224 41.31 37.70 11.12
N GLU A 225 41.66 37.79 9.83
CA GLU A 225 40.71 37.90 8.71
C GLU A 225 39.77 36.69 8.56
N ILE A 226 40.10 35.56 9.19
CA ILE A 226 39.35 34.28 9.06
C ILE A 226 38.88 33.70 10.39
N GLU A 227 38.91 34.47 11.48
CA GLU A 227 38.45 34.04 12.80
C GLU A 227 36.98 33.58 12.76
N GLY A 228 36.10 34.35 12.12
CA GLY A 228 34.69 33.96 11.92
C GLY A 228 34.50 32.72 11.04
N LEU A 229 35.40 32.47 10.08
CA LEU A 229 35.37 31.23 9.28
C LEU A 229 35.73 30.00 10.12
N GLN A 230 36.59 30.15 11.12
CA GLN A 230 36.96 29.05 12.02
C GLN A 230 35.80 28.69 12.96
N GLU A 231 35.11 29.69 13.50
CA GLU A 231 33.93 29.48 14.35
C GLU A 231 32.83 28.74 13.58
N TRP A 232 32.46 29.22 12.39
CA TRP A 232 31.46 28.56 11.55
C TRP A 232 31.90 27.19 11.04
N LYS A 233 33.19 26.97 10.79
CA LYS A 233 33.72 25.65 10.46
C LYS A 233 33.44 24.67 11.60
N GLN A 234 33.72 25.07 12.84
CA GLN A 234 33.51 24.23 14.02
C GLN A 234 32.01 23.93 14.24
N GLU A 235 31.14 24.93 14.06
CA GLU A 235 29.68 24.72 14.12
C GLU A 235 29.21 23.64 13.11
N ILE A 236 29.72 23.70 11.88
CA ILE A 236 29.36 22.73 10.82
C ILE A 236 29.87 21.33 11.17
N GLU A 237 31.09 21.20 11.71
CA GLU A 237 31.64 19.93 12.19
C GLU A 237 30.80 19.33 13.33
N ASP A 238 30.25 20.17 14.21
CA ASP A 238 29.34 19.78 15.29
C ASP A 238 27.90 19.46 14.79
N GLY A 239 27.62 19.66 13.49
CA GLY A 239 26.32 19.34 12.87
C GLY A 239 25.31 20.48 12.88
N LEU A 240 25.75 21.69 13.20
CA LEU A 240 24.96 22.93 13.14
C LEU A 240 25.23 23.63 11.80
N PHE A 241 24.22 23.70 10.94
CA PHE A 241 24.32 24.31 9.60
C PHE A 241 23.64 25.69 9.55
N LEU A 242 23.61 26.42 10.66
CA LEU A 242 22.88 27.68 10.77
C LEU A 242 23.48 28.78 9.88
N HIS A 243 24.82 28.80 9.80
CA HIS A 243 25.59 29.80 9.05
C HIS A 243 26.26 29.21 7.79
N SER A 244 25.71 28.14 7.20
CA SER A 244 26.39 27.45 6.10
C SER A 244 26.50 28.31 4.83
N GLU A 245 25.53 29.19 4.57
CA GLU A 245 25.58 30.08 3.40
C GLU A 245 26.58 31.22 3.60
N GLU A 246 26.59 31.83 4.78
CA GLU A 246 27.54 32.88 5.18
C GLU A 246 28.96 32.33 5.18
N PHE A 247 29.16 31.11 5.70
CA PHE A 247 30.44 30.41 5.65
C PHE A 247 30.93 30.21 4.21
N LEU A 248 30.07 29.70 3.32
CA LEU A 248 30.45 29.49 1.91
C LEU A 248 30.79 30.80 1.21
N SER A 249 30.01 31.86 1.46
CA SER A 249 30.27 33.18 0.88
C SER A 249 31.59 33.77 1.38
N ALA A 250 31.85 33.74 2.68
CA ALA A 250 33.09 34.23 3.27
C ALA A 250 34.30 33.41 2.81
N LEU A 251 34.16 32.09 2.70
CA LEU A 251 35.20 31.20 2.20
C LEU A 251 35.55 31.53 0.74
N GLN A 252 34.55 31.83 -0.08
CA GLN A 252 34.76 32.24 -1.48
C GLN A 252 35.49 33.59 -1.56
N THR A 253 35.11 34.57 -0.73
CA THR A 253 35.79 35.86 -0.66
C THR A 253 37.26 35.70 -0.23
N TRP A 254 37.50 34.88 0.79
CA TRP A 254 38.86 34.62 1.27
C TRP A 254 39.71 33.90 0.23
N ASN A 255 39.15 32.91 -0.49
CA ASN A 255 39.84 32.23 -1.58
C ASN A 255 40.29 33.23 -2.66
N LEU A 256 39.41 34.15 -3.06
CA LEU A 256 39.76 35.20 -4.03
C LEU A 256 40.88 36.12 -3.52
N SER A 257 40.88 36.45 -2.23
CA SER A 257 41.97 37.23 -1.61
C SER A 257 43.29 36.48 -1.64
N LEU A 258 43.29 35.18 -1.33
CA LEU A 258 44.47 34.33 -1.42
C LEU A 258 45.00 34.23 -2.86
N GLU A 259 44.13 34.12 -3.85
CA GLU A 259 44.54 34.11 -5.27
C GLU A 259 45.28 35.41 -5.66
N GLN A 260 44.80 36.56 -5.17
CA GLN A 260 45.46 37.85 -5.39
C GLN A 260 46.80 37.95 -4.65
N GLU A 261 46.88 37.45 -3.41
CA GLU A 261 48.11 37.40 -2.63
C GLU A 261 49.17 36.51 -3.29
N VAL A 262 48.77 35.33 -3.78
CA VAL A 262 49.66 34.43 -4.53
C VAL A 262 50.17 35.09 -5.81
N GLN A 263 49.31 35.79 -6.55
CA GLN A 263 49.74 36.50 -7.76
C GLN A 263 50.77 37.59 -7.46
N THR A 264 50.55 38.40 -6.43
CA THR A 264 51.48 39.46 -6.02
C THR A 264 52.81 38.90 -5.51
N LEU A 265 52.78 37.84 -4.69
CA LEU A 265 53.99 37.16 -4.22
C LEU A 265 54.78 36.54 -5.39
N THR A 266 54.10 35.95 -6.37
CA THR A 266 54.75 35.38 -7.56
C THR A 266 55.44 36.47 -8.39
N GLN A 267 54.80 37.63 -8.56
CA GLN A 267 55.42 38.78 -9.24
C GLN A 267 56.63 39.32 -8.47
N ASN A 268 56.54 39.39 -7.14
CA ASN A 268 57.65 39.84 -6.30
C ASN A 268 58.83 38.85 -6.33
N GLN A 269 58.56 37.54 -6.30
CA GLN A 269 59.57 36.50 -6.45
C GLN A 269 60.28 36.60 -7.80
N ALA A 270 59.54 36.81 -8.89
CA ALA A 270 60.14 36.97 -10.23
C ALA A 270 61.08 38.19 -10.31
N LYS A 271 60.68 39.32 -9.72
CA LYS A 271 61.55 40.52 -9.63
C LYS A 271 62.80 40.26 -8.79
N ALA A 272 62.63 39.69 -7.60
CA ALA A 272 63.76 39.38 -6.71
C ALA A 272 64.74 38.38 -7.35
N GLN A 273 64.24 37.44 -8.15
CA GLN A 273 65.08 36.51 -8.91
C GLN A 273 65.86 37.22 -10.02
N GLN A 274 65.23 38.14 -10.75
CA GLN A 274 65.90 38.97 -11.74
C GLN A 274 67.02 39.83 -11.12
N ASP A 275 66.74 40.49 -9.99
CA ASP A 275 67.73 41.31 -9.29
C ASP A 275 68.91 40.47 -8.78
N ARG A 276 68.62 39.26 -8.29
CA ARG A 276 69.66 38.30 -7.87
C ARG A 276 70.55 37.90 -9.04
N ASP A 277 69.97 37.60 -10.20
CA ASP A 277 70.71 37.21 -11.39
C ASP A 277 71.60 38.36 -11.89
N LEU A 278 71.09 39.60 -11.90
CA LEU A 278 71.89 40.80 -12.22
C LEU A 278 73.06 41.00 -11.24
N CYS A 279 72.83 40.86 -9.93
CA CYS A 279 73.90 40.96 -8.92
C CYS A 279 74.95 39.86 -9.12
N ARG A 280 74.52 38.64 -9.42
CA ARG A 280 75.41 37.50 -9.69
C ARG A 280 76.31 37.77 -10.90
N ASP A 281 75.74 38.26 -12.00
CA ASP A 281 76.49 38.58 -13.21
C ASP A 281 77.52 39.69 -12.95
N ALA A 282 77.15 40.71 -12.17
CA ALA A 282 78.07 41.79 -11.77
C ALA A 282 79.25 41.27 -10.93
N VAL A 283 78.99 40.37 -9.96
CA VAL A 283 80.05 39.74 -9.15
C VAL A 283 80.97 38.89 -10.01
N GLN A 284 80.44 38.11 -10.96
CA GLN A 284 81.26 37.31 -11.88
C GLN A 284 82.12 38.20 -12.79
N ALA A 285 81.58 39.31 -13.28
CA ALA A 285 82.34 40.27 -14.07
C ALA A 285 83.47 40.91 -13.25
N ALA A 286 83.19 41.32 -12.01
CA ALA A 286 84.20 41.88 -11.10
C ALA A 286 85.30 40.85 -10.76
N ALA A 287 84.95 39.59 -10.53
CA ALA A 287 85.91 38.52 -10.29
C ALA A 287 86.84 38.30 -11.49
N ARG A 288 86.29 38.28 -12.72
CA ARG A 288 87.10 38.19 -13.96
C ARG A 288 88.06 39.37 -14.11
N LEU A 289 87.59 40.59 -13.81
CA LEU A 289 88.45 41.78 -13.86
C LEU A 289 89.56 41.71 -12.80
N SER A 290 89.25 41.21 -11.60
CA SER A 290 90.24 41.00 -10.54
C SER A 290 91.29 39.98 -10.96
N ASP A 291 90.89 38.85 -11.55
CA ASP A 291 91.83 37.82 -12.05
C ASP A 291 92.74 38.40 -13.14
N LEU A 292 92.18 39.15 -14.10
CA LEU A 292 92.95 39.82 -15.15
C LEU A 292 93.95 40.83 -14.59
N PHE A 293 93.56 41.58 -13.55
CA PHE A 293 94.46 42.53 -12.88
C PHE A 293 95.63 41.82 -12.20
N SER A 294 95.38 40.72 -11.48
CA SER A 294 96.43 39.92 -10.85
C SER A 294 97.45 39.38 -11.86
N HIS A 295 97.02 38.99 -13.06
CA HIS A 295 97.92 38.51 -14.13
C HIS A 295 98.75 39.63 -14.78
N LEU A 296 98.40 40.91 -14.59
CA LEU A 296 99.19 42.05 -15.07
C LEU A 296 100.24 42.51 -14.06
N GLU A 297 100.14 42.09 -12.79
CA GLU A 297 101.09 42.41 -11.73
C GLU A 297 102.25 41.38 -11.59
N GLU A 298 102.20 40.25 -12.30
CA GLU A 298 103.30 39.28 -12.47
C GLU A 298 104.19 39.60 -13.69
#